data_AF-A0A968ZEL4-F1
#
_entry.id   AF-A0A968ZEL4-F1
#
_cell.length_a   1.000
_cell.length_b   1.000
_cell.length_c   1.000
_cell.angle_alpha   90.00
_cell.angle_beta   90.00
_cell.angle_gamma   90.00
#
_symmetry.space_group_name_H-M   'P 1'
#
loop_
_entity.id
_entity.type
_entity.pdbx_description
1 polymer ?
#
loop_
_entity_poly.entity_id
_entity_poly.type
_entity_poly.pdbx_seq_one_letter_code
_entity_poly.pdbx_strand_id
1 'polypeptide(L)'
;MQGRSITGTIEVRNVNLNSSGNLTFTRKVTGYTITFPGGRTVTINGEVTRELIEGAGDGILSNNVYSITGNYTATSSRGRSYTYTITEPVIANFNCRADGQMLRTQGVITITRQMLRRTMTKTVNFGTGSCDNSYEVTVEGERYASSASQE
;
A
#
# COMPACT_ATOMS: atom_id res chain seq x y z
N MET A 1 3.15 -0.76 -20.45
CA MET A 1 3.95 0.28 -19.77
C MET A 1 4.69 1.20 -20.76
N GLN A 2 4.11 1.51 -21.94
CA GLN A 2 4.84 2.33 -22.91
C GLN A 2 4.95 3.79 -22.43
N GLY A 3 6.17 4.32 -22.42
CA GLY A 3 6.48 5.73 -22.16
C GLY A 3 6.56 6.17 -20.69
N ARG A 4 6.55 5.25 -19.72
CA ARG A 4 6.84 5.57 -18.31
C ARG A 4 8.27 5.18 -17.95
N SER A 5 9.00 6.04 -17.25
CA SER A 5 10.31 5.70 -16.66
C SER A 5 10.24 5.74 -15.14
N ILE A 6 11.09 4.94 -14.50
CA ILE A 6 11.17 4.84 -13.04
C ILE A 6 12.63 4.97 -12.64
N THR A 7 12.90 5.79 -11.63
CA THR A 7 14.24 5.96 -11.03
C THR A 7 14.12 5.99 -9.50
N GLY A 8 15.23 5.85 -8.78
CA GLY A 8 15.29 5.90 -7.32
C GLY A 8 15.75 4.59 -6.69
N THR A 9 15.69 4.54 -5.36
CA THR A 9 16.23 3.42 -4.58
C THR A 9 15.13 2.74 -3.77
N ILE A 10 15.14 1.41 -3.80
CA ILE A 10 14.39 0.56 -2.88
C ILE A 10 15.42 -0.21 -2.06
N GLU A 11 15.34 -0.06 -0.75
CA GLU A 11 16.19 -0.76 0.22
C GLU A 11 15.32 -1.73 1.02
N VAL A 12 15.81 -2.96 1.20
CA VAL A 12 15.25 -3.92 2.15
C VAL A 12 16.25 -4.04 3.29
N ARG A 13 15.82 -3.72 4.51
CA ARG A 13 16.65 -3.71 5.72
C ARG A 13 15.91 -4.30 6.90
N ASN A 14 16.63 -4.51 8.00
CA ASN A 14 16.09 -5.03 9.26
C ASN A 14 15.38 -6.38 9.11
N VAL A 15 15.95 -7.28 8.30
CA VAL A 15 15.40 -8.62 8.07
C VAL A 15 15.66 -9.48 9.31
N ASN A 16 14.62 -9.78 10.08
CA ASN A 16 14.73 -10.53 11.35
C ASN A 16 13.49 -11.39 11.58
N LEU A 17 13.53 -12.27 12.58
CA LEU A 17 12.34 -12.90 13.13
C LEU A 17 11.80 -12.04 14.29
N ASN A 18 10.49 -11.86 14.39
CA ASN A 18 9.87 -11.23 15.56
C ASN A 18 9.65 -12.23 16.71
N SER A 19 9.04 -11.78 17.82
CA SER A 19 8.75 -12.62 18.99
C SER A 19 7.83 -13.80 18.70
N SER A 20 7.04 -13.73 17.62
CA SER A 20 6.13 -14.79 17.18
C SER A 20 6.81 -15.77 16.21
N GLY A 21 8.09 -15.57 15.90
CA GLY A 21 8.82 -16.37 14.90
C GLY A 21 8.53 -15.99 13.45
N ASN A 22 7.83 -14.88 13.21
CA ASN A 22 7.50 -14.42 11.86
C ASN A 22 8.64 -13.59 11.25
N LEU A 23 8.93 -13.81 9.97
CA LEU A 23 9.90 -13.02 9.23
C LEU A 23 9.38 -11.58 9.05
N THR A 24 10.13 -10.61 9.56
CA THR A 24 9.87 -9.19 9.41
C THR A 24 10.99 -8.49 8.65
N PHE A 25 10.64 -7.53 7.80
CA PHE A 25 11.60 -6.68 7.09
C PHE A 25 11.01 -5.31 6.77
N THR A 26 11.87 -4.30 6.72
CA THR A 26 11.50 -2.94 6.31
C THR A 26 11.83 -2.74 4.84
N ARG A 27 10.85 -2.31 4.06
CA ARG A 27 11.03 -1.82 2.69
C ARG A 27 11.03 -0.30 2.70
N LYS A 28 12.19 0.30 2.51
CA LYS A 28 12.38 1.75 2.41
C LYS A 28 12.50 2.16 0.94
N VAL A 29 11.88 3.27 0.61
CA VAL A 29 11.85 3.84 -0.73
C VAL A 29 12.36 5.27 -0.64
N THR A 30 13.34 5.62 -1.47
CA THR A 30 13.98 6.95 -1.46
C THR A 30 14.13 7.45 -2.89
N GLY A 31 13.60 8.64 -3.16
CA GLY A 31 13.65 9.29 -4.47
C GLY A 31 12.99 8.45 -5.57
N TYR A 32 11.97 7.65 -5.25
CA TYR A 32 11.35 6.76 -6.24
C TYR A 32 10.42 7.56 -7.14
N THR A 33 10.94 7.96 -8.29
CA THR A 33 10.27 8.88 -9.21
C THR A 33 9.72 8.12 -10.40
N ILE A 34 8.40 8.19 -10.57
CA ILE A 34 7.69 7.73 -11.76
C ILE A 34 7.51 8.93 -12.69
N THR A 35 8.03 8.83 -13.91
CA THR A 35 7.83 9.81 -14.97
C THR A 35 6.78 9.29 -15.94
N PHE A 36 5.75 10.10 -16.18
CA PHE A 36 4.66 9.79 -17.10
C PHE A 36 4.94 10.39 -18.49
N PRO A 37 4.31 9.85 -19.55
CA PRO A 37 4.25 10.52 -20.85
C PRO A 37 3.81 11.99 -20.69
N GLY A 38 4.57 12.92 -21.26
CA GLY A 38 4.38 14.36 -21.05
C GLY A 38 5.17 14.96 -19.88
N GLY A 39 6.13 14.23 -19.30
CA GLY A 39 7.13 14.77 -18.37
C GLY A 39 6.64 15.02 -16.94
N ARG A 40 5.37 14.73 -16.64
CA ARG A 40 4.84 14.80 -15.27
C ARG A 40 5.50 13.72 -14.43
N THR A 41 5.83 14.06 -13.18
CA THR A 41 6.47 13.12 -12.26
C THR A 41 5.69 12.99 -10.96
N VAL A 42 5.85 11.84 -10.31
CA VAL A 42 5.49 11.61 -8.91
C VAL A 42 6.68 10.96 -8.23
N THR A 43 7.18 11.58 -7.16
CA THR A 43 8.28 11.07 -6.35
C THR A 43 7.75 10.53 -5.03
N ILE A 44 8.14 9.30 -4.69
CA ILE A 44 7.69 8.59 -3.50
C ILE A 44 8.88 8.41 -2.54
N ASN A 45 8.65 8.71 -1.26
CA ASN A 45 9.60 8.49 -0.17
C ASN A 45 8.88 7.89 1.05
N GLY A 46 9.56 7.04 1.80
CA GLY A 46 9.05 6.51 3.06
C GLY A 46 9.37 5.04 3.21
N GLU A 47 8.74 4.38 4.18
CA GLU A 47 9.01 2.99 4.47
C GLU A 47 7.81 2.30 5.08
N VAL A 48 7.74 1.00 4.81
CA VAL A 48 6.80 0.09 5.45
C VAL A 48 7.54 -1.10 6.01
N THR A 49 7.07 -1.58 7.15
CA THR A 49 7.47 -2.88 7.70
C THR A 49 6.47 -3.92 7.21
N ARG A 50 6.99 -5.07 6.79
CA ARG A 50 6.20 -6.24 6.41
C ARG A 50 6.54 -7.39 7.33
N GLU A 51 5.53 -8.06 7.82
CA GLU A 51 5.62 -9.29 8.59
C GLU A 51 4.97 -10.41 7.78
N LEU A 52 5.69 -11.50 7.52
CA LEU A 52 5.17 -12.72 6.91
C LEU A 52 4.44 -13.53 7.98
N ILE A 53 3.10 -13.49 7.95
CA ILE A 53 2.27 -14.14 8.97
C ILE A 53 1.78 -15.53 8.55
N GLU A 54 1.81 -15.86 7.25
CA GLU A 54 1.52 -17.20 6.70
C GLU A 54 2.36 -17.47 5.44
N GLY A 55 2.61 -18.75 5.12
CA GLY A 55 3.40 -19.17 3.95
C GLY A 55 4.93 -19.25 4.19
N ALA A 56 5.37 -19.15 5.44
CA ALA A 56 6.79 -19.25 5.76
C ALA A 56 7.32 -20.69 5.58
N GLY A 57 8.35 -20.84 4.75
CA GLY A 57 9.17 -22.07 4.70
C GLY A 57 8.70 -23.16 3.72
N ASP A 58 7.54 -23.01 3.08
CA ASP A 58 7.06 -23.96 2.06
C ASP A 58 7.58 -23.67 0.63
N GLY A 59 8.14 -22.48 0.41
CA GLY A 59 8.68 -22.03 -0.88
C GLY A 59 7.62 -21.55 -1.88
N ILE A 60 6.35 -21.45 -1.48
CA ILE A 60 5.22 -21.11 -2.35
C ILE A 60 4.87 -19.63 -2.18
N LEU A 61 5.55 -18.74 -2.91
CA LEU A 61 5.33 -17.29 -2.75
C LEU A 61 3.88 -16.81 -2.97
N SER A 62 3.09 -17.56 -3.74
CA SER A 62 1.69 -17.24 -4.02
C SER A 62 0.75 -17.49 -2.86
N ASN A 63 1.15 -18.20 -1.81
CA ASN A 63 0.32 -18.42 -0.63
C ASN A 63 0.67 -17.52 0.56
N ASN A 64 1.70 -16.68 0.41
CA ASN A 64 2.16 -15.82 1.49
C ASN A 64 1.09 -14.81 1.91
N VAL A 65 0.98 -14.61 3.22
CA VAL A 65 0.16 -13.53 3.79
C VAL A 65 1.07 -12.59 4.56
N TYR A 66 1.01 -11.30 4.24
CA TYR A 66 1.80 -10.27 4.91
C TYR A 66 0.93 -9.29 5.67
N SER A 67 1.31 -8.99 6.91
CA SER A 67 0.85 -7.80 7.63
C SER A 67 1.78 -6.63 7.34
N ILE A 68 1.24 -5.47 6.99
CA ILE A 68 2.01 -4.31 6.55
C ILE A 68 1.65 -3.09 7.41
N THR A 69 2.67 -2.39 7.91
CA THR A 69 2.53 -1.15 8.68
C THR A 69 3.54 -0.10 8.18
N GLY A 70 3.30 1.18 8.48
CA GLY A 70 4.20 2.27 8.10
C GLY A 70 3.53 3.30 7.19
N ASN A 71 4.34 4.06 6.45
CA ASN A 71 3.84 5.19 5.68
C ASN A 71 4.71 5.54 4.48
N TYR A 72 4.11 6.24 3.51
CA TYR A 72 4.80 6.87 2.40
C TYR A 72 4.33 8.31 2.21
N THR A 73 5.16 9.10 1.56
CA THR A 73 4.82 10.40 1.01
C THR A 73 4.96 10.34 -0.51
N ALA A 74 4.04 10.96 -1.23
CA ALA A 74 4.11 11.11 -2.68
C ALA A 74 3.98 12.58 -3.06
N THR A 75 4.96 13.10 -3.79
CA THR A 75 5.01 14.49 -4.25
C THR A 75 4.93 14.53 -5.77
N SER A 76 3.93 15.23 -6.29
CA SER A 76 3.79 15.47 -7.73
C SER A 76 4.77 16.53 -8.24
N SER A 77 5.02 16.55 -9.56
CA SER A 77 5.81 17.60 -10.23
C SER A 77 5.32 19.03 -10.05
N ARG A 78 4.10 19.22 -9.51
CA ARG A 78 3.53 20.54 -9.15
C ARG A 78 3.69 20.88 -7.66
N GLY A 79 4.54 20.15 -6.93
CA GLY A 79 4.78 20.35 -5.50
C GLY A 79 3.62 19.92 -4.58
N ARG A 80 2.57 19.28 -5.11
CA ARG A 80 1.48 18.75 -4.28
C ARG A 80 1.94 17.45 -3.63
N SER A 81 1.92 17.41 -2.31
CA SER A 81 2.31 16.25 -1.51
C SER A 81 1.11 15.58 -0.85
N TYR A 82 1.16 14.25 -0.78
CA TYR A 82 0.18 13.39 -0.12
C TYR A 82 0.94 12.45 0.82
N THR A 83 0.44 12.26 2.03
CA THR A 83 0.97 11.27 2.98
C THR A 83 -0.01 10.12 3.08
N TYR A 84 0.49 8.91 2.91
CA TYR A 84 -0.23 7.64 3.00
C TYR A 84 0.23 6.95 4.27
N THR A 85 -0.61 6.89 5.28
CA THR A 85 -0.33 6.24 6.56
C THR A 85 -1.19 5.00 6.68
N ILE A 86 -0.58 3.86 6.95
CA ILE A 86 -1.31 2.65 7.32
C ILE A 86 -1.72 2.81 8.78
N THR A 87 -3.00 3.13 9.01
CA THR A 87 -3.57 3.39 10.35
C THR A 87 -4.06 2.12 11.03
N GLU A 88 -4.45 1.12 10.24
CA GLU A 88 -4.68 -0.25 10.69
C GLU A 88 -3.85 -1.18 9.79
N PRO A 89 -3.14 -2.19 10.35
CA PRO A 89 -2.27 -3.05 9.57
C PRO A 89 -2.99 -3.60 8.32
N VAL A 90 -2.36 -3.43 7.16
CA VAL A 90 -2.91 -3.91 5.90
C VAL A 90 -2.49 -5.37 5.72
N ILE A 91 -3.47 -6.25 5.52
CA ILE A 91 -3.22 -7.65 5.19
C ILE A 91 -3.16 -7.81 3.68
N ALA A 92 -2.00 -8.21 3.18
CA ALA A 92 -1.77 -8.57 1.79
C ALA A 92 -1.75 -10.10 1.66
N ASN A 93 -2.85 -10.68 1.20
CA ASN A 93 -3.03 -12.12 1.02
C ASN A 93 -2.78 -12.52 -0.44
N PHE A 94 -1.64 -13.17 -0.70
CA PHE A 94 -1.28 -13.58 -2.05
C PHE A 94 -2.16 -14.70 -2.60
N ASN A 95 -2.83 -15.51 -1.74
CA ASN A 95 -3.80 -16.51 -2.20
C ASN A 95 -4.96 -15.82 -2.93
N CYS A 96 -5.56 -14.78 -2.31
CA CYS A 96 -6.63 -14.02 -2.96
C CYS A 96 -6.18 -13.45 -4.31
N ARG A 97 -4.92 -12.99 -4.40
CA ARG A 97 -4.36 -12.48 -5.65
C ARG A 97 -4.19 -13.57 -6.70
N ALA A 98 -3.78 -14.77 -6.30
CA ALA A 98 -3.67 -15.93 -7.19
C ALA A 98 -5.04 -16.31 -7.77
N ASP A 99 -6.10 -16.14 -6.99
CA ASP A 99 -7.50 -16.40 -7.38
C ASP A 99 -8.15 -15.24 -8.16
N GLY A 100 -7.35 -14.27 -8.63
CA GLY A 100 -7.83 -13.12 -9.40
C GLY A 100 -8.55 -12.04 -8.57
N GLN A 101 -8.55 -12.16 -7.24
CA GLN A 101 -9.13 -11.19 -6.33
C GLN A 101 -8.09 -10.13 -5.90
N MET A 102 -8.55 -9.17 -5.10
CA MET A 102 -7.74 -8.08 -4.58
C MET A 102 -6.72 -8.61 -3.57
N LEU A 103 -5.46 -8.18 -3.73
CA LEU A 103 -4.36 -8.60 -2.87
C LEU A 103 -4.53 -8.11 -1.42
N ARG A 104 -5.09 -6.92 -1.22
CA ARG A 104 -5.29 -6.33 0.12
C ARG A 104 -6.70 -6.66 0.56
N THR A 105 -6.83 -7.39 1.67
CA THR A 105 -8.12 -7.92 2.14
C THR A 105 -8.58 -7.32 3.46
N GLN A 106 -7.69 -6.60 4.15
CA GLN A 106 -7.99 -5.99 5.44
C GLN A 106 -7.06 -4.79 5.67
N GLY A 107 -7.53 -3.88 6.54
CA GLY A 107 -6.77 -2.76 7.07
C GLY A 107 -7.18 -1.44 6.45
N VAL A 108 -6.63 -0.36 7.01
CA VAL A 108 -7.03 1.00 6.68
C VAL A 108 -5.80 1.85 6.35
N ILE A 109 -5.86 2.51 5.20
CA ILE A 109 -4.88 3.53 4.80
C ILE A 109 -5.56 4.89 4.87
N THR A 110 -4.98 5.79 5.64
CA THR A 110 -5.34 7.21 5.67
C THR A 110 -4.42 8.00 4.76
N ILE A 111 -5.00 8.76 3.84
CA ILE A 111 -4.32 9.61 2.88
C ILE A 111 -4.63 11.06 3.26
N THR A 112 -3.60 11.83 3.60
CA THR A 112 -3.74 13.25 3.93
C THR A 112 -3.04 14.12 2.91
N ARG A 113 -3.62 15.31 2.68
CA ARG A 113 -3.01 16.37 1.89
C ARG A 113 -3.17 17.70 2.61
N GLN A 114 -2.05 18.32 2.96
CA GLN A 114 -2.06 19.68 3.49
C GLN A 114 -2.36 20.68 2.37
N MET A 115 -3.37 21.51 2.59
CA MET A 115 -3.72 22.67 1.78
C MET A 115 -3.38 23.95 2.55
N LEU A 116 -3.45 25.10 1.87
CA LEU A 116 -3.16 26.41 2.45
C LEU A 116 -3.94 26.71 3.75
N ARG A 117 -5.17 26.20 3.90
CA ARG A 117 -6.07 26.53 5.03
C ARG A 117 -6.71 25.32 5.70
N ARG A 118 -6.46 24.10 5.24
CA ARG A 118 -7.03 22.88 5.80
C ARG A 118 -6.21 21.65 5.41
N THR A 119 -6.42 20.55 6.11
CA THR A 119 -5.95 19.23 5.67
C THR A 119 -7.12 18.50 5.05
N MET A 120 -6.94 17.99 3.84
CA MET A 120 -7.90 17.05 3.27
C MET A 120 -7.52 15.62 3.68
N THR A 121 -8.52 14.83 4.04
CA THR A 121 -8.35 13.46 4.52
C THR A 121 -9.22 12.51 3.71
N LYS A 122 -8.62 11.41 3.27
CA LYS A 122 -9.30 10.28 2.66
C LYS A 122 -8.88 9.00 3.39
N THR A 123 -9.78 8.05 3.54
CA THR A 123 -9.45 6.72 4.04
C THR A 123 -9.84 5.67 3.00
N VAL A 124 -9.07 4.58 2.95
CA VAL A 124 -9.40 3.38 2.19
C VAL A 124 -9.39 2.23 3.18
N ASN A 125 -10.54 1.60 3.38
CA ASN A 125 -10.74 0.42 4.21
C ASN A 125 -10.90 -0.80 3.30
N PHE A 126 -10.02 -1.79 3.46
CA PHE A 126 -10.00 -3.01 2.65
C PHE A 126 -10.90 -4.13 3.18
N GLY A 127 -11.65 -3.91 4.27
CA GLY A 127 -12.56 -4.89 4.84
C GLY A 127 -11.93 -5.71 5.98
N THR A 128 -12.44 -6.92 6.18
CA THR A 128 -12.14 -7.77 7.35
C THR A 128 -11.40 -9.07 7.01
N GLY A 129 -10.90 -9.22 5.78
CA GLY A 129 -10.08 -10.37 5.37
C GLY A 129 -10.64 -11.20 4.21
N SER A 130 -11.86 -10.91 3.73
CA SER A 130 -12.50 -11.63 2.63
C SER A 130 -11.80 -11.40 1.27
N CYS A 131 -11.70 -12.44 0.45
CA CYS A 131 -11.26 -12.34 -0.94
C CYS A 131 -12.45 -11.94 -1.86
N ASP A 132 -12.97 -10.72 -1.76
CA ASP A 132 -14.24 -10.32 -2.42
C ASP A 132 -14.14 -9.06 -3.29
N ASN A 133 -12.91 -8.61 -3.60
CA ASN A 133 -12.64 -7.40 -4.37
C ASN A 133 -13.29 -6.13 -3.79
N SER A 134 -13.68 -6.12 -2.51
CA SER A 134 -14.38 -4.99 -1.91
C SER A 134 -13.44 -4.05 -1.15
N TYR A 135 -13.72 -2.75 -1.24
CA TYR A 135 -13.11 -1.74 -0.38
C TYR A 135 -14.04 -0.53 -0.25
N GLU A 136 -13.94 0.16 0.87
CA GLU A 136 -14.66 1.40 1.13
C GLU A 136 -13.69 2.58 1.12
N VAL A 137 -14.02 3.63 0.37
CA VAL A 137 -13.30 4.89 0.38
C VAL A 137 -14.14 5.93 1.09
N THR A 138 -13.60 6.57 2.13
CA THR A 138 -14.23 7.76 2.72
C THR A 138 -13.46 9.01 2.32
N VAL A 139 -14.15 10.03 1.80
CA VAL A 139 -13.57 11.33 1.45
C VAL A 139 -14.29 12.42 2.23
N GLU A 140 -13.60 13.10 3.15
CA GLU A 140 -14.19 14.17 3.97
C GLU A 140 -15.50 13.77 4.68
N GLY A 141 -15.63 12.49 5.05
CA GLY A 141 -16.82 11.93 5.71
C GLY A 141 -17.85 11.28 4.78
N GLU A 142 -17.74 11.47 3.46
CA GLU A 142 -18.62 10.82 2.48
C GLU A 142 -18.07 9.46 2.06
N ARG A 143 -18.90 8.42 2.12
CA ARG A 143 -18.52 7.02 1.88
C ARG A 143 -18.85 6.57 0.46
N TYR A 144 -17.88 5.90 -0.17
CA TYR A 144 -18.00 5.28 -1.48
C TYR A 144 -17.54 3.82 -1.36
N ALA A 145 -18.49 2.90 -1.38
CA ALA A 145 -18.19 1.48 -1.43
C ALA A 145 -17.92 1.05 -2.88
N SER A 146 -16.90 0.24 -3.08
CA SER A 146 -16.77 -0.57 -4.27
C SER A 146 -16.88 -2.04 -3.87
N SER A 147 -17.75 -2.74 -4.55
CA SER A 147 -17.80 -4.20 -4.57
C SER A 147 -17.85 -4.61 -6.03
N ALA A 148 -17.32 -5.78 -6.35
CA ALA A 148 -17.54 -6.37 -7.65
C ALA A 148 -19.03 -6.76 -7.76
N SER A 149 -19.86 -5.86 -8.27
CA SER A 149 -21.08 -6.27 -8.96
C SER A 149 -20.63 -6.96 -10.24
N GLN A 150 -20.98 -8.24 -10.37
CA GLN A 150 -20.81 -9.03 -11.59
C GLN A 150 -21.31 -8.23 -12.79
N GLU A 151 -20.42 -7.98 -13.76
CA GLU A 151 -20.80 -7.89 -15.18
C GLU A 151 -20.36 -9.19 -15.87
#